data_AF-A0A1X1Q359-F1
#
_entry.id   AF-A0A1X1Q359-F1
#
_cell.length_a   1.000
_cell.length_b   1.000
_cell.length_c   1.000
_cell.angle_alpha   90.00
_cell.angle_beta   90.00
_cell.angle_gamma   90.00
#
_symmetry.space_group_name_H-M   'P 1'
#
loop_
_entity.id
_entity.type
_entity.pdbx_description
1 polymer ?
#
loop_
_entity_poly.entity_id
_entity_poly.type
_entity_poly.pdbx_seq_one_letter_code
_entity_poly.pdbx_strand_id
1 'polypeptide(L)' 'MWDNGTLEIDGTKVEYWVKHYEEGSEFGIDEGRISKLDCRADGEIILHYERGWDIEPQTELACKALEILKSRFN' A
#
# COMPACT_ATOMS: atom_id res chain seq x y z
N MET A 1 -9.63 -8.76 4.85
CA MET A 1 -8.59 -9.81 4.91
C MET A 1 -7.21 -9.17 4.95
N TRP A 2 -6.20 -9.92 5.39
CA TRP A 2 -4.81 -9.48 5.36
C TRP A 2 -4.08 -10.24 4.26
N ASP A 3 -3.35 -9.51 3.43
CA ASP A 3 -2.46 -10.04 2.41
C ASP A 3 -1.09 -9.40 2.57
N ASN A 4 -0.05 -10.12 2.17
CA ASN A 4 1.32 -9.62 2.17
C ASN A 4 2.12 -10.25 1.04
N GLY A 5 3.23 -9.61 0.68
CA GLY A 5 4.12 -10.15 -0.31
C GLY A 5 5.18 -9.16 -0.72
N THR A 6 5.64 -9.32 -1.95
CA THR A 6 6.70 -8.49 -2.52
C THR A 6 6.31 -8.01 -3.92
N LEU A 7 6.66 -6.77 -4.23
CA LEU A 7 6.68 -6.21 -5.57
C LEU A 7 8.13 -6.01 -6.02
N GLU A 8 8.39 -6.19 -7.30
CA GLU A 8 9.64 -5.77 -7.93
C GLU A 8 9.32 -4.57 -8.83
N ILE A 9 9.88 -3.41 -8.51
CA ILE A 9 9.61 -2.13 -9.18
C ILE A 9 10.95 -1.53 -9.57
N ASP A 10 11.23 -1.44 -10.87
CA ASP A 10 12.48 -0.90 -11.42
C ASP A 10 13.74 -1.53 -10.80
N GLY A 11 13.69 -2.84 -10.52
CA GLY A 11 14.78 -3.60 -9.88
C GLY A 11 14.88 -3.43 -8.36
N THR A 12 13.98 -2.65 -7.74
CA THR A 12 13.89 -2.50 -6.28
C THR A 12 12.81 -3.41 -5.71
N LYS A 13 13.14 -4.14 -4.65
CA LYS A 13 12.21 -5.01 -3.92
C LYS A 13 11.40 -4.17 -2.92
N VAL A 14 10.08 -4.22 -3.02
CA VAL A 14 9.16 -3.58 -2.05
C VAL A 14 8.34 -4.66 -1.35
N GLU A 15 8.51 -4.76 -0.03
CA GLU A 15 7.69 -5.63 0.82
C GLU A 15 6.43 -4.88 1.23
N TYR A 16 5.28 -5.56 1.23
CA TYR A 16 4.01 -4.93 1.58
C TYR A 16 3.15 -5.81 2.49
N TRP A 17 2.36 -5.13 3.32
CA TRP A 17 1.27 -5.70 4.10
C TRP A 17 0.02 -4.84 3.89
N VAL A 18 -1.07 -5.47 3.46
CA VAL A 18 -2.32 -4.79 3.15
C VAL A 18 -3.47 -5.41 3.91
N LYS A 19 -4.29 -4.57 4.53
CA LYS A 19 -5.59 -4.96 5.06
C LYS A 19 -6.67 -4.35 4.19
N HIS A 20 -7.45 -5.19 3.50
CA HIS A 20 -8.57 -4.74 2.67
C HIS A 20 -9.90 -5.36 3.11
N TYR A 21 -11.00 -4.70 2.82
CA TYR A 21 -12.36 -5.22 3.04
C TYR A 21 -12.91 -5.88 1.77
N GLU A 22 -14.10 -6.47 1.87
CA GLU A 22 -14.81 -7.02 0.72
C GLU A 22 -15.33 -5.91 -0.21
N GLU A 23 -15.78 -4.80 0.38
CA GLU A 23 -16.31 -3.62 -0.32
C GLU A 23 -15.57 -2.34 0.11
N GLY A 24 -15.79 -1.25 -0.62
CA GLY A 24 -15.24 0.07 -0.30
C GLY A 24 -15.70 0.57 1.08
N SER A 25 -14.93 1.47 1.70
CA SER A 25 -15.27 2.01 3.02
C SER A 25 -14.76 3.43 3.25
N GLU A 26 -15.31 4.13 4.24
CA GLU A 26 -14.81 5.45 4.69
C GLU A 26 -13.35 5.41 5.19
N PHE A 27 -12.85 4.23 5.56
CA PHE A 27 -11.46 4.00 5.95
C PHE A 27 -10.57 3.60 4.78
N GLY A 28 -11.15 3.50 3.59
CA GLY A 28 -10.52 3.10 2.36
C GLY A 28 -9.66 4.19 1.77
N ILE A 29 -8.51 3.84 1.21
CA ILE A 29 -7.81 4.74 0.29
C ILE A 29 -8.73 5.03 -0.89
N ASP A 30 -9.08 6.31 -1.07
CA ASP A 30 -10.06 6.82 -2.05
C ASP A 30 -11.44 6.17 -1.93
N GLU A 31 -11.92 5.97 -0.69
CA GLU A 31 -13.17 5.25 -0.36
C GLU A 31 -13.17 3.79 -0.87
N GLY A 32 -11.99 3.27 -1.23
CA GLY A 32 -11.78 1.91 -1.68
C GLY A 32 -11.75 0.89 -0.54
N ARG A 33 -11.21 -0.29 -0.82
CA ARG A 33 -11.25 -1.43 0.10
C ARG A 33 -10.05 -1.47 1.05
N ILE A 34 -8.90 -0.92 0.66
CA ILE A 34 -7.66 -0.91 1.44
C ILE A 34 -7.81 0.02 2.66
N SER A 35 -7.85 -0.55 3.85
CA SER A 35 -7.96 0.16 5.13
C SER A 35 -6.65 0.32 5.87
N LYS A 36 -5.64 -0.50 5.54
CA LYS A 36 -4.27 -0.39 6.06
C LYS A 36 -3.27 -0.79 4.99
N LEU A 37 -2.12 -0.12 4.95
CA LEU A 37 -1.04 -0.40 4.02
C LEU A 37 0.31 -0.05 4.65
N ASP A 38 1.23 -1.01 4.72
CA ASP A 38 2.65 -0.79 5.07
C ASP A 38 3.48 -1.26 3.87
N CYS A 39 4.35 -0.39 3.35
CA CYS A 39 5.28 -0.73 2.28
C CYS A 39 6.70 -0.36 2.69
N ARG A 40 7.64 -1.28 2.44
CA ARG A 40 9.05 -1.10 2.79
C ARG A 40 9.98 -1.42 1.63
N ALA A 41 11.00 -0.61 1.45
CA ALA A 41 12.11 -0.88 0.54
C ALA A 41 13.40 -0.88 1.37
N ASP A 42 14.23 -1.90 1.20
CA ASP A 42 15.47 -2.08 1.97
C ASP A 42 15.29 -1.98 3.50
N GLY A 43 14.12 -2.41 4.00
CA GLY A 43 13.75 -2.37 5.42
C GLY A 43 13.16 -1.05 5.90
N GLU A 44 13.23 0.02 5.09
CA GLU A 44 12.72 1.35 5.41
C GLU A 44 11.29 1.53 4.93
N ILE A 45 10.44 2.16 5.75
CA ILE A 45 9.05 2.45 5.39
C ILE A 45 9.01 3.56 4.35
N ILE A 46 8.48 3.26 3.17
CA ILE A 46 8.34 4.21 2.06
C ILE A 46 6.92 4.76 1.91
N LEU A 47 5.94 4.08 2.50
CA LEU A 47 4.54 4.49 2.57
C LEU A 47 3.83 3.73 3.71
N HIS A 48 3.02 4.43 4.48
CA HIS A 48 2.23 3.86 5.56
C HIS A 48 0.85 4.53 5.67
N TYR A 49 -0.19 3.71 5.72
CA TYR A 49 -1.59 4.12 5.84
C TYR A 49 -2.28 3.27 6.90
N GLU A 50 -2.84 3.92 7.92
CA GLU A 50 -3.64 3.31 8.98
C GLU A 50 -4.99 4.03 9.07
N ARG A 51 -5.83 3.85 8.03
CA ARG A 51 -7.13 4.55 7.87
C ARG A 51 -6.98 6.08 7.77
N GLY A 52 -5.82 6.49 7.27
CA GLY A 52 -5.31 7.84 7.18
C GLY A 52 -3.83 7.74 6.84
N TRP A 53 -3.28 8.73 6.14
CA TRP A 53 -1.87 8.73 5.82
C TRP A 53 -1.02 9.03 7.05
N ASP A 54 -0.21 8.06 7.47
CA ASP A 54 0.87 8.33 8.41
C ASP A 54 2.13 8.77 7.66
N ILE A 55 2.39 8.11 6.53
CA ILE A 55 3.46 8.44 5.58
C ILE A 55 2.89 8.35 4.17
N GLU A 56 2.66 9.51 3.56
CA GLU A 56 2.26 9.60 2.16
C GLU A 56 3.37 9.11 1.22
N PRO A 57 3.03 8.58 0.03
CA PRO A 57 4.03 8.21 -0.96
C PRO A 57 4.73 9.46 -1.51
N GLN A 58 5.98 9.68 -1.11
CA GLN A 58 6.76 10.87 -1.50
C GLN A 58 7.77 10.61 -2.62
N THR A 59 7.98 9.34 -3.00
CA THR A 59 8.92 8.92 -4.03
C THR A 59 8.21 8.25 -5.19
N GLU A 60 8.83 8.24 -6.37
CA GLU A 60 8.28 7.52 -7.53
C GLU A 60 8.07 6.03 -7.24
N LEU A 61 9.00 5.42 -6.48
CA LEU A 61 8.89 4.04 -6.03
C LEU A 61 7.64 3.82 -5.17
N ALA A 62 7.40 4.69 -4.19
CA ALA A 62 6.23 4.60 -3.30
C ALA A 62 4.92 4.84 -4.06
N CYS A 63 4.89 5.80 -5.00
CA CYS A 63 3.74 6.05 -5.86
C CYS A 63 3.40 4.84 -6.72
N LYS A 64 4.40 4.25 -7.39
CA LYS A 64 4.23 3.03 -8.20
C LYS A 64 3.74 1.86 -7.35
N ALA A 65 4.30 1.66 -6.16
CA ALA A 65 3.86 0.62 -5.23
C ALA A 65 2.38 0.80 -4.86
N LEU A 66 1.97 2.03 -4.53
CA LEU A 66 0.58 2.35 -4.21
C LEU A 66 -0.36 2.06 -5.39
N GLU A 67 -0.03 2.50 -6.60
CA GLU A 67 -0.85 2.27 -7.79
C GLU A 67 -1.05 0.78 -8.07
N ILE A 68 0.03 -0.01 -8.00
CA ILE A 68 -0.03 -1.47 -8.18
C ILE A 68 -0.92 -2.10 -7.10
N LEU A 69 -0.75 -1.73 -5.83
CA LEU A 69 -1.52 -2.31 -4.73
C LEU A 69 -2.99 -1.92 -4.77
N LYS A 70 -3.30 -0.67 -5.15
CA LYS A 70 -4.68 -0.24 -5.41
C LYS A 70 -5.31 -1.08 -6.52
N SER A 71 -4.63 -1.32 -7.64
CA SER A 71 -5.19 -2.16 -8.72
C SER A 71 -5.49 -3.61 -8.31
N ARG A 72 -4.84 -4.11 -7.25
CA ARG A 72 -4.99 -5.50 -6.78
C ARG A 72 -6.03 -5.63 -5.67
N PHE A 73 -6.11 -4.65 -4.80
CA PHE A 73 -6.81 -4.77 -3.52
C PHE A 73 -7.91 -3.74 -3.29
N ASN A 74 -7.96 -2.65 -4.04
CA ASN A 74 -9.17 -1.83 -4.18
C ASN A 74 -10.04 -2.37 -5.31
#